data_AF-A0A2V7NWM4-F1
#
_entry.id   AF-A0A2V7NWM4-F1
#
_cell.length_a   1.000
_cell.length_b   1.000
_cell.length_c   1.000
_cell.angle_alpha   90.00
_cell.angle_beta   90.00
_cell.angle_gamma   90.00
#
_symmetry.space_group_name_H-M   'P 1'
#
loop_
_entity.id
_entity.type
_entity.pdbx_description
1 polymer ?
#
loop_
_entity_poly.entity_id
_entity_poly.type
_entity_poly.pdbx_seq_one_letter_code
_entity_poly.pdbx_strand_id
1 'polypeptide(L)'
;MPAVIRGRALEIVDDRGRVRASLSVLPEDPKVIWNGKPYPETVLLRLMSPDGRPNVKLGASKRGAGLLIGGESDPTYIQVIAEGGESRLKLINKEGLERLIKP
;
A
#
# COMPACT_ATOMS: atom_id res chain seq x y z
N MET A 1 28.57 12.89 0.15
CA MET A 1 27.17 12.42 0.15
C MET A 1 27.05 11.35 -0.91
N PRO A 2 26.42 10.19 -0.64
CA PRO A 2 26.24 9.16 -1.66
C PRO A 2 25.45 9.71 -2.85
N ALA A 3 25.64 9.13 -4.04
CA ALA A 3 24.81 9.45 -5.19
C ALA A 3 23.35 9.08 -4.90
N VAL A 4 22.41 10.00 -5.12
CA VAL A 4 20.98 9.80 -4.88
C VAL A 4 20.22 10.03 -6.18
N ILE A 5 19.35 9.08 -6.52
CA ILE A 5 18.37 9.25 -7.61
C ILE A 5 17.18 10.03 -7.01
N ARG A 6 16.89 11.20 -7.58
CA ARG A 6 15.77 12.06 -7.16
C ARG A 6 14.68 12.03 -8.23
N GLY A 7 13.46 11.74 -7.81
CA GLY A 7 12.29 11.75 -8.67
C GLY A 7 11.02 11.73 -7.83
N ARG A 8 9.91 12.19 -8.42
CA ARG A 8 8.59 12.10 -7.79
C ARG A 8 7.92 10.73 -7.98
N ALA A 9 8.41 9.95 -8.94
CA ALA A 9 7.91 8.64 -9.27
C ALA A 9 9.03 7.78 -9.90
N LEU A 10 8.96 6.48 -9.67
CA LEU A 10 9.75 5.44 -10.29
C LEU A 10 8.84 4.26 -10.62
N GLU A 11 8.96 3.71 -11.83
CA GLU A 11 8.27 2.49 -12.24
C GLU A 11 9.29 1.45 -12.71
N ILE A 12 9.03 0.20 -12.35
CA ILE A 12 9.68 -0.98 -12.92
C ILE A 12 8.68 -1.61 -13.86
N VAL A 13 9.04 -1.85 -15.12
CA VAL A 13 8.18 -2.45 -16.14
C VAL A 13 8.75 -3.80 -16.61
N ASP A 14 7.88 -4.70 -17.09
CA ASP A 14 8.31 -5.92 -17.77
C ASP A 14 8.53 -5.70 -19.27
N ASP A 15 8.93 -6.78 -19.97
CA ASP A 15 9.20 -6.83 -21.41
C ASP A 15 7.99 -6.48 -22.30
N ARG A 16 6.78 -6.53 -21.73
CA ARG A 16 5.52 -6.14 -22.39
C ARG A 16 5.09 -4.71 -22.01
N GLY A 17 5.92 -3.98 -21.27
CA GLY A 17 5.63 -2.63 -20.80
C GLY A 17 4.66 -2.57 -19.62
N ARG A 18 4.37 -3.70 -18.95
CA ARG A 18 3.46 -3.70 -17.79
C ARG A 18 4.21 -3.28 -16.55
N VAL A 19 3.66 -2.34 -15.78
CA VAL A 19 4.25 -1.92 -14.50
C VAL A 19 4.20 -3.09 -13.51
N ARG A 20 5.35 -3.41 -12.92
CA ARG A 20 5.57 -4.47 -11.91
C ARG A 20 5.87 -3.90 -10.53
N ALA A 21 6.36 -2.68 -10.46
CA ALA A 21 6.45 -1.92 -9.23
C ALA A 21 6.31 -0.43 -9.50
N SER A 22 5.73 0.30 -8.54
CA SER A 22 5.65 1.76 -8.57
C SER A 22 6.06 2.32 -7.22
N LEU A 23 6.92 3.34 -7.19
CA LEU A 23 7.17 4.19 -6.03
C LEU A 23 6.80 5.62 -6.41
N SER A 24 5.80 6.21 -5.78
CA SER A 24 5.27 7.52 -6.19
C SER A 24 4.86 8.39 -5.00
N VAL A 25 5.07 9.70 -5.12
CA VAL A 25 4.43 10.69 -4.25
C VAL A 25 3.06 11.03 -4.83
N LEU A 26 2.00 10.67 -4.11
CA LEU A 26 0.62 11.02 -4.44
C LEU A 26 0.23 12.29 -3.70
N PRO A 27 -0.25 13.34 -4.39
CA PRO A 27 -0.73 14.55 -3.72
C PRO A 27 -1.99 14.26 -2.90
N GLU A 28 -2.27 15.14 -1.94
CA GLU A 28 -3.58 15.15 -1.27
C GLU A 28 -4.68 15.39 -2.31
N ASP A 29 -5.69 14.52 -2.32
CA ASP A 29 -6.86 14.67 -3.19
C ASP A 29 -8.10 14.96 -2.33
N PRO A 30 -8.61 16.20 -2.33
CA PRO A 30 -9.78 16.57 -1.54
C PRO A 30 -11.07 15.86 -1.98
N LYS A 31 -11.10 15.28 -3.18
CA LYS A 31 -12.26 14.54 -3.70
C LYS A 31 -12.29 13.09 -3.26
N VAL A 32 -11.14 12.52 -2.87
CA VAL A 32 -11.05 11.14 -2.39
C VAL A 32 -11.18 11.13 -0.88
N ILE A 33 -12.32 10.67 -0.38
CA ILE A 33 -12.56 10.59 1.07
C ILE A 33 -12.18 9.20 1.58
N TRP A 34 -11.28 9.16 2.57
CA TRP A 34 -10.85 7.96 3.26
C TRP A 34 -11.02 8.15 4.77
N ASN A 35 -11.76 7.24 5.41
CA ASN A 35 -12.11 7.33 6.84
C ASN A 35 -12.70 8.71 7.22
N GLY A 36 -13.58 9.25 6.38
CA GLY A 36 -14.27 10.52 6.63
C GLY A 36 -13.43 11.79 6.43
N LYS A 37 -12.19 11.70 5.94
CA LYS A 37 -11.33 12.85 5.64
C LYS A 37 -10.72 12.73 4.25
N PRO A 38 -10.28 13.83 3.60
CA PRO A 38 -9.51 13.78 2.37
C PRO A 38 -8.34 12.79 2.44
N TYR A 39 -8.04 12.11 1.34
CA TYR A 39 -6.89 11.21 1.25
C TYR A 39 -5.62 12.06 1.33
N PRO A 40 -4.76 11.85 2.36
CA PRO A 40 -3.60 12.70 2.55
C PRO A 40 -2.55 12.47 1.45
N GLU A 41 -1.66 13.44 1.27
CA GLU A 41 -0.42 13.21 0.52
C GLU A 41 0.27 11.94 1.05
N THR A 42 0.62 11.03 0.13
CA THR A 42 1.09 9.69 0.47
C THR A 42 2.26 9.30 -0.43
N VAL A 43 3.37 8.89 0.18
CA VAL A 43 4.41 8.14 -0.52
C VAL A 43 4.00 6.68 -0.57
N LEU A 44 3.91 6.12 -1.77
CA LEU A 44 3.31 4.81 -1.97
C LEU A 44 4.20 3.90 -2.82
N LEU A 45 4.59 2.76 -2.24
CA LEU A 45 5.20 1.63 -2.93
C LEU A 45 4.13 0.57 -3.23
N ARG A 46 4.10 0.09 -4.47
CA ARG A 46 3.30 -1.07 -4.88
C ARG A 46 4.18 -2.10 -5.59
N LEU A 47 4.00 -3.37 -5.27
CA LEU A 47 4.50 -4.50 -6.06
C LEU A 47 3.32 -5.24 -6.66
N MET A 48 3.37 -5.46 -7.97
CA MET A 48 2.27 -6.03 -8.75
C MET A 48 2.61 -7.43 -9.25
N SER A 49 1.68 -8.36 -9.06
CA SER A 49 1.75 -9.70 -9.65
C SER A 49 1.59 -9.64 -11.19
N PRO A 50 1.94 -10.70 -11.92
CA PRO A 50 1.86 -10.72 -13.38
C PRO A 50 0.45 -10.50 -13.97
N ASP A 51 -0.59 -10.69 -13.16
CA ASP A 51 -2.00 -10.43 -13.48
C ASP A 51 -2.42 -8.97 -13.21
N GLY A 52 -1.51 -8.13 -12.68
CA GLY A 52 -1.74 -6.73 -12.40
C GLY A 52 -2.30 -6.43 -10.99
N ARG A 53 -2.50 -7.44 -10.13
CA ARG A 53 -2.95 -7.22 -8.76
C ARG A 53 -1.82 -6.62 -7.91
N PRO A 54 -2.05 -5.53 -7.15
CA PRO A 54 -1.06 -5.02 -6.21
C PRO A 54 -1.00 -5.93 -4.97
N ASN A 55 -0.14 -6.95 -5.02
CA ASN A 55 0.02 -7.91 -3.94
C ASN A 55 0.80 -7.35 -2.75
N VAL A 56 1.62 -6.33 -2.93
CA VAL A 56 2.23 -5.60 -1.82
C VAL A 56 1.96 -4.12 -1.97
N LYS A 57 1.51 -3.49 -0.88
CA LYS A 57 1.29 -2.05 -0.80
C LYS A 57 1.89 -1.54 0.50
N LEU A 58 2.86 -0.63 0.42
CA LEU A 58 3.42 0.08 1.57
C LEU A 58 3.22 1.58 1.37
N GLY A 59 2.43 2.20 2.23
CA GLY A 59 2.13 3.63 2.16
C GLY A 59 2.51 4.34 3.45
N ALA A 60 2.98 5.58 3.32
CA ALA A 60 3.22 6.48 4.43
C ALA A 60 2.66 7.87 4.11
N SER A 61 2.01 8.49 5.09
CA SER A 61 1.40 9.83 4.98
C SER A 61 1.57 10.59 6.30
N LYS A 62 1.11 11.85 6.33
CA LYS A 62 1.03 12.65 7.56
C LYS A 62 0.19 12.01 8.68
N ARG A 63 -0.66 11.02 8.37
CA ARG A 63 -1.51 10.33 9.36
C ARG A 63 -0.87 9.08 9.96
N GLY A 64 0.13 8.52 9.30
CA GLY A 64 0.73 7.24 9.66
C GLY A 64 1.12 6.41 8.45
N ALA A 65 1.23 5.10 8.64
CA ALA A 65 1.68 4.16 7.63
C ALA A 65 0.84 2.87 7.61
N GLY A 66 0.86 2.19 6.47
CA GLY A 66 0.21 0.91 6.31
C GLY A 66 0.95 0.00 5.34
N LEU A 67 1.00 -1.29 5.68
CA LEU A 67 1.47 -2.37 4.83
C LEU A 67 0.30 -3.33 4.57
N LEU A 68 0.09 -3.67 3.31
CA LEU A 68 -0.81 -4.75 2.90
C LEU A 68 -0.02 -5.76 2.08
N ILE A 69 -0.17 -7.04 2.42
CA ILE A 69 0.38 -8.19 1.71
C ILE A 69 -0.80 -9.09 1.32
N GLY A 70 -1.10 -9.18 0.03
CA GLY A 70 -2.10 -10.09 -0.53
C GLY A 70 -1.54 -11.51 -0.65
N GLY A 71 -2.41 -12.49 -0.42
CA GLY A 71 -2.15 -13.90 -0.70
C GLY A 71 -2.47 -14.28 -2.15
N GLU A 72 -2.37 -15.57 -2.45
CA GLU A 72 -2.65 -16.13 -3.78
C GLU A 72 -4.12 -15.91 -4.21
N SER A 73 -5.05 -16.02 -3.27
CA SER A 73 -6.49 -15.96 -3.54
C SER A 73 -7.15 -14.81 -2.81
N ASP A 74 -8.20 -14.25 -3.40
CA ASP A 74 -9.11 -13.37 -2.67
C ASP A 74 -9.99 -14.21 -1.71
N PRO A 75 -10.19 -13.81 -0.44
CA PRO A 75 -9.81 -12.53 0.17
C PRO A 75 -8.51 -12.58 1.00
N THR A 76 -7.63 -13.56 0.82
CA THR A 76 -6.42 -13.76 1.66
C THR A 76 -5.50 -12.52 1.68
N TYR A 77 -5.25 -11.94 2.86
CA TYR A 77 -4.27 -10.86 3.05
C TYR A 77 -3.84 -10.67 4.52
N ILE A 78 -2.72 -9.97 4.68
CA ILE A 78 -2.27 -9.39 5.94
C ILE A 78 -2.27 -7.86 5.78
N GLN A 79 -2.80 -7.16 6.78
CA GLN A 79 -2.77 -5.70 6.85
C GLN A 79 -2.20 -5.24 8.18
N VAL A 80 -1.09 -4.51 8.14
CA VAL A 80 -0.46 -3.83 9.27
C VAL A 80 -0.75 -2.33 9.13
N ILE A 81 -1.37 -1.72 10.14
CA ILE A 81 -1.64 -0.28 10.13
C ILE A 81 -1.19 0.34 11.45
N ALA A 82 -0.51 1.48 11.35
CA ALA A 82 -0.22 2.40 12.45
C ALA A 82 -0.66 3.80 12.00
N GLU A 83 -1.79 4.29 12.51
CA GLU A 83 -2.40 5.55 12.07
C GLU A 83 -3.13 6.21 13.25
N GLY A 84 -2.99 7.53 13.39
CA GLY A 84 -3.80 8.30 14.35
C GLY A 84 -3.62 7.92 15.82
N GLY A 85 -2.47 7.34 16.20
CA GLY A 85 -2.19 6.86 17.57
C GLY A 85 -2.57 5.40 17.82
N GLU A 86 -3.27 4.77 16.88
CA GLU A 86 -3.69 3.38 16.96
C GLU A 86 -2.73 2.48 16.15
N SER A 87 -2.62 1.21 16.56
CA SER A 87 -1.93 0.18 15.77
C SER A 87 -2.73 -1.12 15.74
N ARG A 88 -2.69 -1.81 14.60
CA ARG A 88 -3.40 -3.08 14.41
C ARG A 88 -2.78 -3.96 13.33
N LEU A 89 -2.96 -5.27 13.51
CA LEU A 89 -2.68 -6.30 12.52
C LEU A 89 -3.98 -7.04 12.21
N LYS A 90 -4.42 -7.01 10.95
CA LYS A 90 -5.56 -7.78 10.46
C LYS A 90 -5.04 -8.91 9.56
N LEU A 91 -5.49 -10.13 9.84
CA LEU A 91 -5.25 -11.31 9.01
C LEU A 91 -6.60 -11.81 8.48
N ILE A 92 -6.62 -12.24 7.23
CA ILE A 92 -7.78 -12.92 6.63
C ILE A 92 -7.27 -14.09 5.76
N ASN A 93 -7.93 -15.23 5.86
CA ASN A 93 -7.60 -16.42 5.06
C ASN A 93 -8.53 -16.55 3.84
N LYS A 94 -8.35 -17.63 3.06
CA LYS A 94 -9.13 -17.89 1.85
C LYS A 94 -10.62 -18.15 2.13
N GLU A 95 -10.95 -18.63 3.34
CA GLU A 95 -12.32 -18.83 3.79
C GLU A 95 -12.98 -17.51 4.25
N GLY A 96 -12.25 -16.40 4.25
CA GLY A 96 -12.73 -15.11 4.75
C GLY A 96 -12.74 -15.00 6.28
N LEU A 97 -12.14 -15.96 7.00
CA LEU A 97 -12.01 -15.90 8.45
C LEU A 97 -11.03 -14.79 8.82
N GLU A 98 -11.50 -13.82 9.60
CA GLU A 98 -10.72 -12.67 10.01
C GLU A 98 -10.18 -12.81 11.44
N ARG A 99 -8.93 -12.37 11.65
CA ARG A 99 -8.35 -12.16 12.98
C ARG A 99 -7.77 -10.76 13.08
N LEU A 100 -8.19 -10.02 14.10
CA LEU A 100 -7.67 -8.69 14.42
C LEU A 100 -6.84 -8.76 15.70
N ILE A 101 -5.62 -8.21 15.65
CA ILE A 101 -4.70 -8.09 16.78
C ILE A 101 -4.45 -6.60 17.01
N LYS A 102 -4.58 -6.18 18.28
CA LYS A 102 -4.30 -4.82 18.78
C LYS A 102 -3.41 -4.93 20.03
N PRO A 103 -2.71 -3.86 20.43
CA PRO A 103 -2.00 -3.78 21.72
C PRO A 103 -2.88 -4.12 22.92
#